data_AF-A0A5H2YCP1-F1
#
_entry.id   AF-A0A5H2YCP1-F1
#
_cell.length_a   1.000
_cell.length_b   1.000
_cell.length_c   1.000
_cell.angle_alpha   90.00
_cell.angle_beta   90.00
_cell.angle_gamma   90.00
#
_symmetry.space_group_name_H-M   'P 1'
#
loop_
_entity.id
_entity.type
_entity.pdbx_description
1 polymer ?
#
loop_
_entity_poly.entity_id
_entity_poly.type
_entity_poly.pdbx_seq_one_letter_code
_entity_poly.pdbx_strand_id
1 'polypeptide(L)'
;MTLFNFKKNHSQNGMYCTISVIVAIMLASFSSIANEHVNVKHGAAINFDSNAAQFISPQQKKMLTNTVYSVTKHSKTLLPQFPQHVTVNISLVDRDLDKVGGVSGIAQTPTSINLDIAKTYTKGMNEAIAKGLKNTLYHEYHHLARGWTIEGNKFGPGIAIAAVNEGLATVFADKYSGVQDSWLNYPSTTSEWVKEIINLPDNAPYDIWMMGKHPDGRENIGYKAGTYIVQQAIKNARLSVLELSELSPFEILDLSDEIKNHSTSLEKLADFYAKNQLNQDAINTYKRAINALDSNNPTDKARYQKKINLLVNPIVISKQQQQSYTGEYSSERLNLFILLSEDDHRLQVKLPGKPAFTLHPDSKNTFFIYEADVKFEFVKQPNLPTYKLIANIFGQRFELNKS
;
A
#
# COMPACT_ATOMS: atom_id res chain seq x y z
N MET A 1 -13.80 9.30 -16.27
CA MET A 1 -12.89 9.97 -17.24
C MET A 1 -11.49 9.78 -16.68
N THR A 2 -10.64 8.89 -17.17
CA THR A 2 -10.29 8.57 -18.57
C THR A 2 -9.98 7.07 -18.70
N LEU A 3 -10.52 6.42 -19.75
CA LEU A 3 -10.31 5.03 -20.11
C LEU A 3 -8.95 4.84 -20.80
N PHE A 4 -8.19 3.81 -20.44
CA PHE A 4 -7.07 3.31 -21.24
C PHE A 4 -7.47 1.99 -21.92
N ASN A 5 -7.70 2.07 -23.23
CA ASN A 5 -7.90 0.93 -24.12
C ASN A 5 -6.56 0.59 -24.79
N PHE A 6 -5.99 -0.59 -24.50
CA PHE A 6 -4.84 -1.12 -25.23
C PHE A 6 -5.32 -1.88 -26.47
N LYS A 7 -5.02 -1.35 -27.65
CA LYS A 7 -5.14 -2.08 -28.93
C LYS A 7 -3.77 -2.61 -29.35
N LYS A 8 -3.73 -3.89 -29.74
CA LYS A 8 -2.61 -4.64 -30.33
C LYS A 8 -2.02 -3.95 -31.56
N ASN A 9 -0.68 -3.97 -31.68
CA ASN A 9 0.03 -3.74 -32.94
C ASN A 9 0.53 -5.06 -33.54
N HIS A 10 0.33 -5.21 -34.85
CA HIS A 10 1.03 -6.17 -35.71
C HIS A 10 1.96 -5.42 -36.66
N SER A 11 3.20 -5.91 -36.72
CA SER A 11 4.12 -6.06 -37.87
C SER A 11 4.52 -4.89 -38.79
N GLN A 12 5.84 -4.77 -38.88
CA GLN A 12 6.70 -4.78 -40.10
C GLN A 12 7.22 -3.46 -40.72
N ASN A 13 8.56 -3.47 -40.83
CA ASN A 13 9.44 -3.00 -41.90
C ASN A 13 9.75 -1.50 -42.06
N GLY A 14 11.05 -1.21 -42.26
CA GLY A 14 11.50 -0.05 -43.04
C GLY A 14 12.79 0.59 -42.55
N MET A 15 13.92 0.21 -43.15
CA MET A 15 15.25 0.82 -43.00
C MET A 15 15.39 2.05 -43.94
N TYR A 16 16.51 2.79 -43.81
CA TYR A 16 17.01 3.94 -44.60
C TYR A 16 16.52 5.33 -44.16
N CYS A 17 17.26 6.43 -44.35
CA CYS A 17 18.68 6.79 -44.25
C CYS A 17 18.71 8.34 -44.41
N THR A 18 19.71 9.00 -43.85
CA THR A 18 20.33 10.29 -44.26
C THR A 18 19.67 11.68 -44.03
N ILE A 19 20.49 12.56 -43.39
CA ILE A 19 20.76 14.01 -43.60
C ILE A 19 19.74 15.02 -43.02
N SER A 20 20.07 16.18 -42.43
CA SER A 20 21.24 16.82 -41.79
C SER A 20 20.73 18.17 -41.24
N VAL A 21 21.34 18.68 -40.16
CA VAL A 21 21.45 20.11 -39.80
C VAL A 21 20.15 20.89 -39.54
N ILE A 22 19.83 21.13 -38.25
CA ILE A 22 19.62 22.44 -37.62
C ILE A 22 19.86 22.20 -36.11
N VAL A 23 21.11 22.38 -35.70
CA VAL A 23 21.52 22.58 -34.31
C VAL A 23 22.07 23.99 -34.27
N ALA A 24 21.72 24.74 -33.23
CA ALA A 24 22.02 26.16 -33.00
C ALA A 24 21.04 27.15 -33.66
N ILE A 25 19.85 27.29 -33.06
CA ILE A 25 19.19 28.54 -32.63
C ILE A 25 17.91 28.11 -31.87
N MET A 26 18.09 27.57 -30.65
CA MET A 26 17.05 27.45 -29.60
C MET A 26 17.74 27.33 -28.24
N LEU A 27 18.76 28.17 -28.00
CA LEU A 27 19.47 28.28 -26.72
C LEU A 27 19.36 29.70 -26.12
N ALA A 28 18.32 30.45 -26.47
CA ALA A 28 18.09 31.79 -25.92
C ALA A 28 16.60 32.12 -25.83
N SER A 29 15.84 31.29 -25.11
CA SER A 29 14.56 31.68 -24.51
C SER A 29 14.13 30.67 -23.43
N PHE A 30 15.07 30.28 -22.57
CA PHE A 30 14.73 29.96 -21.18
C PHE A 30 14.94 31.23 -20.37
N SER A 31 13.98 32.14 -20.50
CA SER A 31 13.77 33.18 -19.50
C SER A 31 13.46 32.47 -18.19
N SER A 32 14.46 32.42 -17.30
CA SER A 32 14.32 32.52 -15.85
C SER A 32 12.88 32.28 -15.33
N ILE A 33 12.49 31.02 -15.18
CA ILE A 33 11.67 30.69 -14.02
C ILE A 33 12.68 30.63 -12.89
N ALA A 34 12.76 31.71 -12.12
CA ALA A 34 13.45 31.68 -10.85
C ALA A 34 12.92 30.45 -10.10
N ASN A 35 13.78 29.46 -9.86
CA ASN A 35 13.53 28.48 -8.82
C ASN A 35 13.39 29.31 -7.55
N GLU A 36 12.15 29.60 -7.15
CA GLU A 36 11.84 30.09 -5.82
C GLU A 36 12.54 29.11 -4.88
N HIS A 37 13.55 29.57 -4.14
CA HIS A 37 14.25 28.75 -3.18
C HIS A 37 13.20 28.07 -2.30
N VAL A 38 13.04 26.76 -2.45
CA VAL A 38 12.09 25.97 -1.67
C VAL A 38 12.52 26.10 -0.22
N ASN A 39 11.86 26.99 0.50
CA ASN A 39 12.23 27.32 1.87
C ASN A 39 11.70 26.19 2.75
N VAL A 40 12.53 25.18 3.00
CA VAL A 40 12.19 24.06 3.86
C VAL A 40 12.11 24.55 5.29
N LYS A 41 10.89 24.70 5.80
CA LYS A 41 10.65 25.07 7.20
C LYS A 41 9.91 23.95 7.91
N HIS A 42 10.33 23.63 9.13
CA HIS A 42 9.78 22.53 9.92
C HIS A 42 9.82 21.15 9.22
N GLY A 43 10.68 21.02 8.20
CA GLY A 43 10.80 19.83 7.36
C GLY A 43 9.67 19.67 6.34
N ALA A 44 8.95 20.73 5.99
CA ALA A 44 8.05 20.75 4.83
C ALA A 44 8.59 21.69 3.76
N ALA A 45 8.61 21.20 2.52
CA ALA A 45 8.76 21.96 1.29
C ALA A 45 7.37 22.17 0.68
N ILE A 46 7.03 23.38 0.26
CA ILE A 46 5.72 23.69 -0.35
C ILE A 46 5.95 24.16 -1.78
N ASN A 47 5.33 23.46 -2.73
CA ASN A 47 5.38 23.79 -4.15
C ASN A 47 3.97 24.16 -4.62
N PHE A 48 3.86 25.26 -5.36
CA PHE A 48 2.64 25.62 -6.06
C PHE A 48 2.85 25.33 -7.54
N ASP A 49 1.90 24.64 -8.19
CA ASP A 49 1.93 24.57 -9.65
C ASP A 49 1.72 25.96 -10.28
N SER A 50 1.93 26.07 -11.60
CA SER A 50 1.85 27.36 -12.30
C SER A 50 0.49 28.06 -12.14
N ASN A 51 -0.60 27.29 -12.10
CA ASN A 51 -1.94 27.83 -11.92
C ASN A 51 -2.13 28.33 -10.48
N ALA A 52 -1.80 27.52 -9.48
CA ALA A 52 -1.86 27.88 -8.08
C ALA A 52 -0.97 29.08 -7.76
N ALA A 53 0.24 29.14 -8.34
CA ALA A 53 1.15 30.25 -8.17
C ALA A 53 0.57 31.58 -8.68
N GLN A 54 -0.20 31.55 -9.77
CA GLN A 54 -0.82 32.73 -10.38
C GLN A 54 -2.12 33.17 -9.69
N PHE A 55 -2.99 32.23 -9.30
CA PHE A 55 -4.35 32.55 -8.86
C PHE A 55 -4.54 32.59 -7.34
N ILE A 56 -3.63 32.01 -6.54
CA ILE A 56 -3.70 32.10 -5.08
C ILE A 56 -3.10 33.43 -4.64
N SER A 57 -3.90 34.24 -3.95
CA SER A 57 -3.45 35.55 -3.43
C SER A 57 -2.32 35.40 -2.39
N PRO A 58 -1.49 36.44 -2.17
CA PRO A 58 -0.44 36.40 -1.14
C PRO A 58 -0.96 36.06 0.26
N GLN A 59 -2.16 36.53 0.63
CA GLN A 59 -2.80 36.21 1.90
C GLN A 59 -3.15 34.73 1.99
N GLN A 60 -3.72 34.15 0.93
CA GLN A 60 -4.05 32.72 0.88
C GLN A 60 -2.79 31.86 0.89
N LYS A 61 -1.73 32.24 0.16
CA LYS A 61 -0.42 31.57 0.24
C LYS A 61 0.11 31.56 1.68
N LYS A 62 0.02 32.69 2.40
CA LYS A 62 0.40 32.77 3.82
C LYS A 62 -0.44 31.83 4.70
N MET A 63 -1.76 31.78 4.49
CA MET A 63 -2.65 30.87 5.24
C MET A 63 -2.32 29.39 4.98
N LEU A 64 -2.12 29.02 3.71
CA LEU A 64 -1.72 27.68 3.27
C LEU A 64 -0.41 27.27 3.93
N THR A 65 0.63 28.11 3.78
CA THR A 65 1.96 27.87 4.34
C THR A 65 1.93 27.70 5.86
N ASN A 66 1.21 28.58 6.56
CA ASN A 66 1.07 28.48 8.02
C ASN A 66 0.37 27.19 8.44
N THR A 67 -0.68 26.79 7.72
CA THR A 67 -1.44 25.57 8.01
C THR A 67 -0.59 24.33 7.78
N VAL A 68 0.08 24.25 6.63
CA VAL A 68 1.01 23.15 6.30
C VAL A 68 2.06 23.03 7.39
N TYR A 69 2.81 24.09 7.70
CA TYR A 69 3.87 24.04 8.71
C TYR A 69 3.37 23.68 10.11
N SER A 70 2.21 24.21 10.51
CA SER A 70 1.62 23.86 11.81
C SER A 70 1.24 22.38 11.88
N VAL A 71 0.60 21.85 10.84
CA VAL A 71 0.19 20.44 10.80
C VAL A 71 1.41 19.53 10.68
N THR A 72 2.41 19.84 9.84
CA THR A 72 3.66 19.06 9.74
C THR A 72 4.34 18.97 11.10
N LYS A 73 4.48 20.10 11.81
CA LYS A 73 5.11 20.11 13.13
C LYS A 73 4.36 19.22 14.12
N HIS A 74 3.03 19.26 14.12
CA HIS A 74 2.23 18.45 15.03
C HIS A 74 2.22 16.97 14.64
N SER A 75 2.10 16.63 13.36
CA SER A 75 2.16 15.24 12.89
C SER A 75 3.49 14.58 13.26
N LYS A 76 4.62 15.32 13.20
CA LYS A 76 5.92 14.83 13.69
C LYS A 76 5.96 14.48 15.17
N THR A 77 5.15 15.15 16.00
CA THR A 77 5.07 14.80 17.43
C THR A 77 4.13 13.64 17.71
N LEU A 78 3.18 13.38 16.81
CA LEU A 78 2.17 12.33 16.97
C LEU A 78 2.60 11.00 16.35
N LEU A 79 3.36 11.05 15.25
CA LEU A 79 3.66 9.91 14.39
C LEU A 79 5.20 9.72 14.33
N PRO A 80 5.78 8.80 15.12
CA PRO A 80 7.23 8.59 15.18
C PRO A 80 7.86 8.22 13.83
N GLN A 81 7.10 7.54 12.97
CA GLN A 81 7.52 7.13 11.62
C GLN A 81 7.31 8.22 10.57
N PHE A 82 6.84 9.42 10.94
CA PHE A 82 6.63 10.50 10.00
C PHE A 82 7.98 10.94 9.38
N PRO A 83 8.06 11.10 8.05
CA PRO A 83 9.29 11.47 7.38
C PRO A 83 9.88 12.81 7.86
N GLN A 84 11.21 12.87 7.94
CA GLN A 84 11.93 14.09 8.36
C GLN A 84 11.71 15.25 7.40
N HIS A 85 11.54 14.94 6.11
CA HIS A 85 11.28 15.90 5.05
C HIS A 85 10.06 15.46 4.24
N VAL A 86 9.12 16.39 4.02
CA VAL A 86 7.94 16.18 3.17
C VAL A 86 7.83 17.29 2.14
N THR A 87 7.50 16.90 0.92
CA THR A 87 7.11 17.83 -0.15
C THR A 87 5.59 17.87 -0.26
N VAL A 88 5.02 19.07 -0.20
CA VAL A 88 3.59 19.33 -0.38
C VAL A 88 3.41 20.07 -1.70
N ASN A 89 2.86 19.39 -2.70
CA ASN A 89 2.55 20.00 -4.00
C ASN A 89 1.09 20.45 -3.99
N ILE A 90 0.84 21.70 -4.36
CA ILE A 90 -0.48 22.34 -4.32
C ILE A 90 -0.90 22.74 -5.72
N SER A 91 -2.08 22.27 -6.11
CA SER A 91 -2.71 22.51 -7.40
C SER A 91 -4.11 23.07 -7.25
N LEU A 92 -4.55 23.85 -8.24
CA LEU A 92 -5.93 24.35 -8.34
C LEU A 92 -6.73 23.56 -9.37
N VAL A 93 -7.94 23.15 -8.99
CA VAL A 93 -8.80 22.33 -9.85
C VAL A 93 -10.21 22.91 -9.97
N ASP A 94 -10.90 22.56 -11.06
CA ASP A 94 -12.28 22.98 -11.33
C ASP A 94 -13.33 21.93 -10.92
N ARG A 95 -12.89 20.76 -10.44
CA ARG A 95 -13.81 19.68 -10.03
C ARG A 95 -14.53 20.03 -8.72
N ASP A 96 -15.73 19.50 -8.58
CA ASP A 96 -16.51 19.60 -7.35
C ASP A 96 -15.80 18.84 -6.21
N LEU A 97 -15.43 19.59 -5.17
CA LEU A 97 -14.86 19.09 -3.92
C LEU A 97 -15.70 19.52 -2.70
N ASP A 98 -16.97 19.92 -2.89
CA ASP A 98 -17.82 20.40 -1.80
C ASP A 98 -17.98 19.34 -0.70
N LYS A 99 -18.13 18.07 -1.09
CA LYS A 99 -18.29 16.95 -0.16
C LYS A 99 -17.11 16.77 0.80
N VAL A 100 -15.89 17.14 0.37
CA VAL A 100 -14.64 16.98 1.15
C VAL A 100 -14.08 18.31 1.65
N GLY A 101 -14.94 19.34 1.75
CA GLY A 101 -14.53 20.63 2.30
C GLY A 101 -13.65 21.47 1.38
N GLY A 102 -13.68 21.22 0.07
CA GLY A 102 -12.98 22.02 -0.95
C GLY A 102 -11.51 21.65 -1.17
N VAL A 103 -10.99 20.65 -0.45
CA VAL A 103 -9.60 20.18 -0.57
C VAL A 103 -9.57 18.66 -0.65
N SER A 104 -8.77 18.13 -1.57
CA SER A 104 -8.52 16.69 -1.75
C SER A 104 -7.03 16.45 -1.71
N GLY A 105 -6.61 15.27 -1.26
CA GLY A 105 -5.21 14.91 -1.16
C GLY A 105 -4.91 13.54 -1.76
N ILE A 106 -3.63 13.29 -1.98
CA ILE A 106 -3.07 11.96 -2.23
C ILE A 106 -1.62 11.90 -1.75
N ALA A 107 -1.30 10.87 -0.96
CA ALA A 107 0.07 10.54 -0.58
C ALA A 107 0.79 9.82 -1.73
N GLN A 108 1.52 10.59 -2.53
CA GLN A 108 2.12 10.14 -3.79
C GLN A 108 3.33 9.25 -3.56
N THR A 109 4.30 9.69 -2.77
CA THR A 109 5.54 8.95 -2.47
C THR A 109 5.74 8.89 -0.95
N PRO A 110 6.73 8.13 -0.43
CA PRO A 110 7.01 8.09 1.00
C PRO A 110 7.36 9.46 1.62
N THR A 111 7.68 10.47 0.80
CA THR A 111 8.06 11.82 1.25
C THR A 111 7.30 12.93 0.54
N SER A 112 6.18 12.64 -0.15
CA SER A 112 5.40 13.67 -0.83
C SER A 112 3.90 13.43 -0.85
N ILE A 113 3.16 14.53 -0.79
CA ILE A 113 1.71 14.57 -1.00
C ILE A 113 1.37 15.58 -2.09
N ASN A 114 0.29 15.31 -2.82
CA ASN A 114 -0.31 16.27 -3.76
C ASN A 114 -1.66 16.69 -3.19
N LEU A 115 -1.93 17.99 -3.20
CA LEU A 115 -3.15 18.59 -2.71
C LEU A 115 -3.82 19.37 -3.83
N ASP A 116 -5.11 19.12 -4.00
CA ASP A 116 -5.96 19.84 -4.94
C ASP A 116 -6.94 20.72 -4.17
N ILE A 117 -6.99 22.01 -4.52
CA ILE A 117 -7.94 22.97 -3.95
C ILE A 117 -8.93 23.38 -5.04
N ALA A 118 -10.22 23.20 -4.77
CA ALA A 118 -11.26 23.55 -5.72
C ALA A 118 -11.43 25.07 -5.84
N LYS A 119 -11.31 25.57 -7.08
CA LYS A 119 -11.64 26.97 -7.42
C LYS A 119 -13.13 27.26 -7.25
N THR A 120 -13.96 26.22 -7.40
CA THR A 120 -15.42 26.27 -7.44
C THR A 120 -16.07 25.89 -6.11
N TYR A 121 -15.30 25.71 -5.03
CA TYR A 121 -15.84 25.37 -3.72
C TYR A 121 -16.87 26.42 -3.27
N THR A 122 -18.08 25.97 -2.93
CA THR A 122 -19.25 26.86 -2.72
C THR A 122 -19.07 27.84 -1.57
N LYS A 123 -18.25 27.50 -0.58
CA LYS A 123 -17.94 28.38 0.57
C LYS A 123 -16.69 29.24 0.36
N GLY A 124 -16.05 29.13 -0.81
CA GLY A 124 -14.88 29.90 -1.22
C GLY A 124 -13.55 29.36 -0.69
N MET A 125 -12.47 29.72 -1.38
CA MET A 125 -11.12 29.20 -1.12
C MET A 125 -10.62 29.44 0.32
N ASN A 126 -10.99 30.56 0.94
CA ASN A 126 -10.57 30.84 2.32
C ASN A 126 -11.13 29.81 3.31
N GLU A 127 -12.37 29.38 3.11
CA GLU A 127 -12.99 28.34 3.93
C GLU A 127 -12.38 26.96 3.63
N ALA A 128 -12.08 26.66 2.36
CA ALA A 128 -11.37 25.43 1.98
C ALA A 128 -10.01 25.35 2.69
N ILE A 129 -9.25 26.44 2.73
CA ILE A 129 -7.96 26.52 3.43
C ILE A 129 -8.16 26.43 4.96
N ALA A 130 -9.16 27.10 5.51
CA ALA A 130 -9.36 27.16 6.96
C ALA A 130 -9.83 25.83 7.56
N LYS A 131 -10.69 25.08 6.85
CA LYS A 131 -11.33 23.86 7.36
C LYS A 131 -10.89 22.60 6.63
N GLY A 132 -11.00 22.58 5.30
CA GLY A 132 -10.70 21.40 4.48
C GLY A 132 -9.23 21.01 4.56
N LEU A 133 -8.33 21.96 4.30
CA LEU A 133 -6.89 21.73 4.22
C LEU A 133 -6.31 21.05 5.47
N LYS A 134 -6.73 21.48 6.66
CA LYS A 134 -6.22 20.92 7.92
C LYS A 134 -6.57 19.44 8.05
N ASN A 135 -7.82 19.07 7.76
CA ASN A 135 -8.28 17.68 7.80
C ASN A 135 -7.54 16.84 6.73
N THR A 136 -7.52 17.31 5.48
CA THR A 136 -6.80 16.63 4.38
C THR A 136 -5.33 16.42 4.70
N LEU A 137 -4.64 17.40 5.28
CA LEU A 137 -3.23 17.26 5.65
C LEU A 137 -3.01 16.16 6.70
N TYR A 138 -3.83 16.09 7.75
CA TYR A 138 -3.69 15.00 8.73
C TYR A 138 -3.96 13.64 8.10
N HIS A 139 -4.95 13.54 7.20
CA HIS A 139 -5.28 12.32 6.48
C HIS A 139 -4.08 11.84 5.64
N GLU A 140 -3.55 12.69 4.77
CA GLU A 140 -2.42 12.30 3.91
C GLU A 140 -1.10 12.12 4.70
N TYR A 141 -0.90 12.86 5.79
CA TYR A 141 0.28 12.68 6.65
C TYR A 141 0.24 11.40 7.46
N HIS A 142 -0.96 10.91 7.79
CA HIS A 142 -1.11 9.58 8.36
C HIS A 142 -0.65 8.51 7.36
N HIS A 143 -1.09 8.62 6.10
CA HIS A 143 -0.66 7.73 5.01
C HIS A 143 0.86 7.71 4.83
N LEU A 144 1.51 8.89 4.85
CA LEU A 144 2.98 8.99 4.80
C LEU A 144 3.67 8.24 5.96
N ALA A 145 3.27 8.52 7.21
CA ALA A 145 3.89 7.89 8.37
C ALA A 145 3.69 6.38 8.39
N ARG A 146 2.49 5.94 8.00
CA ARG A 146 2.13 4.53 7.90
C ARG A 146 2.87 3.83 6.76
N GLY A 147 3.28 4.56 5.73
CA GLY A 147 3.89 4.03 4.51
C GLY A 147 2.85 3.40 3.58
N TRP A 148 1.63 3.93 3.58
CA TRP A 148 0.59 3.57 2.62
C TRP A 148 0.42 4.69 1.59
N THR A 149 1.30 4.68 0.60
CA THR A 149 1.44 5.71 -0.44
C THR A 149 1.31 5.08 -1.83
N ILE A 150 1.02 5.87 -2.86
CA ILE A 150 0.91 5.36 -4.25
C ILE A 150 2.20 4.67 -4.68
N GLU A 151 3.32 5.34 -4.47
CA GLU A 151 4.66 4.78 -4.63
C GLU A 151 5.20 4.39 -3.25
N GLY A 152 5.66 3.15 -3.10
CA GLY A 152 6.21 2.67 -1.82
C GLY A 152 5.20 2.10 -0.83
N ASN A 153 4.00 1.71 -1.29
CA ASN A 153 2.99 1.01 -0.48
C ASN A 153 3.57 -0.22 0.25
N LYS A 154 3.58 -0.18 1.59
CA LYS A 154 4.08 -1.25 2.47
C LYS A 154 3.08 -2.40 2.71
N PHE A 155 1.80 -2.20 2.43
CA PHE A 155 0.73 -3.14 2.79
C PHE A 155 0.21 -3.98 1.62
N GLY A 156 0.48 -3.56 0.39
CA GLY A 156 0.02 -4.26 -0.82
C GLY A 156 -1.43 -3.92 -1.22
N PRO A 157 -1.99 -4.68 -2.18
CA PRO A 157 -3.33 -4.45 -2.73
C PRO A 157 -4.44 -5.12 -1.89
N GLY A 158 -5.69 -4.75 -2.17
CA GLY A 158 -6.89 -5.39 -1.61
C GLY A 158 -7.82 -4.39 -0.92
N ILE A 159 -9.13 -4.55 -1.12
CA ILE A 159 -10.13 -3.60 -0.61
C ILE A 159 -10.17 -3.59 0.93
N ALA A 160 -9.99 -4.74 1.59
CA ALA A 160 -9.93 -4.80 3.05
C ALA A 160 -8.74 -4.00 3.61
N ILE A 161 -7.57 -4.10 2.96
CA ILE A 161 -6.38 -3.34 3.33
C ILE A 161 -6.63 -1.84 3.13
N ALA A 162 -7.17 -1.47 1.97
CA ALA A 162 -7.48 -0.08 1.64
C ALA A 162 -8.49 0.52 2.61
N ALA A 163 -9.60 -0.19 2.89
CA ALA A 163 -10.62 0.26 3.83
C ALA A 163 -10.03 0.55 5.21
N VAL A 164 -9.21 -0.35 5.77
CA VAL A 164 -8.60 -0.12 7.09
C VAL A 164 -7.64 1.06 7.07
N ASN A 165 -6.80 1.19 6.05
CA ASN A 165 -5.85 2.30 5.97
C ASN A 165 -6.55 3.66 5.80
N GLU A 166 -7.56 3.76 4.93
CA GLU A 166 -8.37 4.97 4.82
C GLU A 166 -9.13 5.26 6.12
N GLY A 167 -9.70 4.23 6.76
CA GLY A 167 -10.39 4.37 8.04
C GLY A 167 -9.49 4.91 9.15
N LEU A 168 -8.24 4.44 9.21
CA LEU A 168 -7.26 4.95 10.18
C LEU A 168 -6.94 6.42 9.92
N ALA A 169 -6.64 6.77 8.67
CA ALA A 169 -6.33 8.13 8.27
C ALA A 169 -7.50 9.08 8.52
N THR A 170 -8.72 8.65 8.23
CA THR A 170 -9.96 9.39 8.52
C THR A 170 -10.15 9.60 10.01
N VAL A 171 -10.13 8.56 10.84
CA VAL A 171 -10.32 8.69 12.29
C VAL A 171 -9.21 9.52 12.93
N PHE A 172 -7.97 9.40 12.43
CA PHE A 172 -6.84 10.23 12.83
C PHE A 172 -7.07 11.69 12.46
N ALA A 173 -7.45 11.97 11.22
CA ALA A 173 -7.73 13.31 10.73
C ALA A 173 -8.87 13.96 11.50
N ASP A 174 -9.97 13.26 11.74
CA ASP A 174 -11.11 13.76 12.51
C ASP A 174 -10.67 14.19 13.90
N LYS A 175 -9.92 13.32 14.59
CA LYS A 175 -9.45 13.55 15.96
C LYS A 175 -8.56 14.80 16.07
N TYR A 176 -7.60 14.98 15.17
CA TYR A 176 -6.58 16.03 15.31
C TYR A 176 -6.88 17.31 14.51
N SER A 177 -7.76 17.23 13.51
CA SER A 177 -8.29 18.41 12.83
C SER A 177 -9.41 19.07 13.65
N GLY A 178 -10.21 18.27 14.37
CA GLY A 178 -11.45 18.70 15.02
C GLY A 178 -12.61 18.85 14.03
N VAL A 179 -12.46 18.34 12.80
CA VAL A 179 -13.46 18.38 11.74
C VAL A 179 -13.89 16.94 11.48
N GLN A 180 -15.19 16.66 11.59
CA GLN A 180 -15.77 15.37 11.25
C GLN A 180 -16.65 15.53 10.00
N ASP A 181 -16.35 14.72 8.99
CA ASP A 181 -17.01 14.80 7.70
C ASP A 181 -18.28 13.93 7.67
N SER A 182 -19.44 14.57 7.51
CA SER A 182 -20.74 13.89 7.54
C SER A 182 -20.93 12.81 6.46
N TRP A 183 -20.19 12.89 5.34
CA TRP A 183 -20.29 11.92 4.26
C TRP A 183 -19.68 10.56 4.63
N LEU A 184 -18.85 10.52 5.68
CA LEU A 184 -18.27 9.30 6.26
C LEU A 184 -19.20 8.63 7.28
N ASN A 185 -20.34 9.26 7.60
CA ASN A 185 -21.37 8.60 8.38
C ASN A 185 -21.82 7.33 7.67
N TYR A 186 -21.84 6.24 8.43
CA TYR A 186 -22.12 4.91 7.93
C TYR A 186 -23.42 4.37 8.54
N PRO A 187 -24.19 3.55 7.81
CA PRO A 187 -25.45 2.99 8.29
C PRO A 187 -25.25 1.88 9.34
N SER A 188 -26.31 1.47 10.02
CA SER A 188 -26.28 0.33 10.96
C SER A 188 -25.93 -1.00 10.30
N THR A 189 -26.05 -1.10 8.97
CA THR A 189 -25.74 -2.31 8.19
C THR A 189 -24.27 -2.42 7.80
N THR A 190 -23.39 -1.51 8.23
CA THR A 190 -21.99 -1.49 7.78
C THR A 190 -21.19 -2.75 8.13
N SER A 191 -21.54 -3.49 9.19
CA SER A 191 -20.94 -4.82 9.46
C SER A 191 -21.13 -5.80 8.29
N GLU A 192 -22.25 -5.74 7.57
CA GLU A 192 -22.49 -6.57 6.39
C GLU A 192 -21.55 -6.18 5.25
N TRP A 193 -21.30 -4.88 5.06
CA TRP A 193 -20.37 -4.39 4.04
C TRP A 193 -18.93 -4.80 4.35
N VAL A 194 -18.55 -4.83 5.63
CA VAL A 194 -17.24 -5.33 6.05
C VAL A 194 -17.07 -6.79 5.64
N LYS A 195 -18.07 -7.64 5.90
CA LYS A 195 -18.05 -9.05 5.50
C LYS A 195 -17.95 -9.23 3.98
N GLU A 196 -18.62 -8.39 3.20
CA GLU A 196 -18.46 -8.37 1.74
C GLU A 196 -17.02 -8.03 1.35
N ILE A 197 -16.47 -6.92 1.86
CA ILE A 197 -15.13 -6.42 1.52
C ILE A 197 -14.04 -7.44 1.81
N ILE A 198 -14.15 -8.14 2.94
CA ILE A 198 -13.18 -9.17 3.36
C ILE A 198 -13.12 -10.36 2.39
N ASN A 199 -14.25 -10.67 1.75
CA ASN A 199 -14.37 -11.78 0.80
C ASN A 199 -13.98 -11.41 -0.63
N LEU A 200 -13.67 -10.14 -0.89
CA LEU A 200 -13.24 -9.71 -2.21
C LEU A 200 -11.85 -10.27 -2.54
N PRO A 201 -11.61 -10.64 -3.81
CA PRO A 201 -10.27 -10.98 -4.26
C PRO A 201 -9.35 -9.75 -4.19
N ASP A 202 -8.05 -9.96 -4.06
CA ASP A 202 -7.07 -8.87 -3.93
C ASP A 202 -7.04 -7.93 -5.16
N ASN A 203 -7.53 -8.39 -6.31
CA ASN A 203 -7.65 -7.62 -7.56
C ASN A 203 -9.05 -7.02 -7.80
N ALA A 204 -9.91 -6.97 -6.78
CA ALA A 204 -11.22 -6.33 -6.89
C ALA A 204 -11.08 -4.85 -7.31
N PRO A 205 -12.04 -4.33 -8.10
CA PRO A 205 -11.94 -3.00 -8.72
C PRO A 205 -11.96 -1.88 -7.66
N TYR A 206 -10.81 -1.25 -7.44
CA TYR A 206 -10.60 -0.26 -6.37
C TYR A 206 -11.58 0.91 -6.44
N ASP A 207 -11.77 1.47 -7.63
CA ASP A 207 -12.63 2.64 -7.88
C ASP A 207 -14.10 2.38 -7.51
N ILE A 208 -14.59 1.18 -7.79
CA ILE A 208 -15.98 0.76 -7.49
C ILE A 208 -16.23 0.68 -5.98
N TRP A 209 -15.24 0.19 -5.22
CA TRP A 209 -15.41 -0.03 -3.78
C TRP A 209 -15.00 1.16 -2.91
N MET A 210 -14.00 1.93 -3.35
CA MET A 210 -13.42 3.00 -2.54
C MET A 210 -13.94 4.38 -2.94
N MET A 211 -13.93 4.74 -4.22
CA MET A 211 -13.99 6.15 -4.64
C MET A 211 -15.30 6.55 -5.35
N GLY A 212 -16.28 5.66 -5.40
CA GLY A 212 -17.42 5.83 -6.30
C GLY A 212 -18.77 5.37 -5.76
N LYS A 213 -19.75 5.48 -6.66
CA LYS A 213 -21.06 4.87 -6.53
C LYS A 213 -20.98 3.43 -7.06
N HIS A 214 -21.12 2.49 -6.15
CA HIS A 214 -21.22 1.08 -6.46
C HIS A 214 -22.47 0.82 -7.33
N PRO A 215 -22.47 -0.20 -8.23
CA PRO A 215 -23.61 -0.48 -9.11
C PRO A 215 -24.96 -0.69 -8.40
N ASP A 216 -24.96 -1.10 -7.13
CA ASP A 216 -26.17 -1.25 -6.31
C ASP A 216 -26.64 0.06 -5.65
N GLY A 217 -25.96 1.18 -5.91
CA GLY A 217 -26.31 2.49 -5.42
C GLY A 217 -25.63 2.92 -4.12
N ARG A 218 -24.88 2.05 -3.44
CA ARG A 218 -24.06 2.43 -2.28
C ARG A 218 -22.91 3.35 -2.73
N GLU A 219 -22.45 4.23 -1.84
CA GLU A 219 -21.36 5.17 -2.12
C GLU A 219 -20.29 5.12 -1.04
N ASN A 220 -19.01 5.20 -1.46
CA ASN A 220 -17.83 5.26 -0.59
C ASN A 220 -17.79 4.11 0.43
N ILE A 221 -18.12 2.90 -0.02
CA ILE A 221 -18.28 1.72 0.84
C ILE A 221 -17.02 1.49 1.65
N GLY A 222 -15.85 1.48 1.00
CA GLY A 222 -14.57 1.21 1.65
C GLY A 222 -14.20 2.24 2.72
N TYR A 223 -14.41 3.54 2.48
CA TYR A 223 -14.17 4.58 3.48
C TYR A 223 -15.08 4.44 4.71
N LYS A 224 -16.37 4.20 4.47
CA LYS A 224 -17.37 4.03 5.54
C LYS A 224 -17.12 2.76 6.35
N ALA A 225 -16.89 1.64 5.67
CA ALA A 225 -16.55 0.37 6.29
C ALA A 225 -15.24 0.47 7.06
N GLY A 226 -14.21 1.11 6.49
CA GLY A 226 -12.95 1.39 7.12
C GLY A 226 -13.07 2.17 8.42
N THR A 227 -13.79 3.30 8.37
CA THR A 227 -14.05 4.14 9.53
C THR A 227 -14.78 3.35 10.62
N TYR A 228 -15.81 2.58 10.25
CA TYR A 228 -16.52 1.69 11.16
C TYR A 228 -15.58 0.66 11.81
N ILE A 229 -14.74 -0.04 11.02
CA ILE A 229 -13.78 -1.03 11.51
C ILE A 229 -12.86 -0.42 12.57
N VAL A 230 -12.26 0.73 12.28
CA VAL A 230 -11.32 1.39 13.20
C VAL A 230 -12.03 1.84 14.47
N GLN A 231 -13.24 2.40 14.37
CA GLN A 231 -14.00 2.82 15.54
C GLN A 231 -14.41 1.62 16.42
N GLN A 232 -14.79 0.47 15.84
CA GLN A 232 -15.02 -0.75 16.61
C GLN A 232 -13.73 -1.25 17.28
N ALA A 233 -12.61 -1.25 16.56
CA ALA A 233 -11.33 -1.66 17.13
C ALA A 233 -10.91 -0.78 18.32
N ILE A 234 -11.06 0.55 18.21
CA ILE A 234 -10.84 1.49 19.32
C ILE A 234 -11.75 1.13 20.50
N LYS A 235 -13.04 0.90 20.26
CA LYS A 235 -14.01 0.59 21.30
C LYS A 235 -13.72 -0.74 22.02
N ASN A 236 -13.40 -1.78 21.26
CA ASN A 236 -13.21 -3.14 21.76
C ASN A 236 -11.85 -3.30 22.46
N ALA A 237 -10.79 -2.78 21.84
CA ALA A 237 -9.43 -2.90 22.35
C ALA A 237 -9.04 -1.79 23.34
N ARG A 238 -9.82 -0.71 23.41
CA ARG A 238 -9.52 0.51 24.18
C ARG A 238 -8.20 1.17 23.80
N LEU A 239 -7.76 0.95 22.56
CA LEU A 239 -6.56 1.57 21.99
C LEU A 239 -6.92 2.90 21.33
N SER A 240 -5.99 3.84 21.36
CA SER A 240 -6.08 5.07 20.59
C SER A 240 -5.82 4.80 19.10
N VAL A 241 -6.25 5.74 18.24
CA VAL A 241 -5.94 5.68 16.81
C VAL A 241 -4.43 5.67 16.52
N LEU A 242 -3.60 6.24 17.40
CA LEU A 242 -2.14 6.20 17.28
C LEU A 242 -1.62 4.77 17.51
N GLU A 243 -2.07 4.12 18.58
CA GLU A 243 -1.68 2.73 18.88
C GLU A 243 -2.16 1.76 17.79
N LEU A 244 -3.38 1.94 17.28
CA LEU A 244 -3.85 1.15 16.14
C LEU A 244 -3.06 1.40 14.86
N SER A 245 -2.46 2.58 14.69
CA SER A 245 -1.67 2.90 13.49
C SER A 245 -0.34 2.15 13.42
N GLU A 246 0.09 1.52 14.51
CA GLU A 246 1.26 0.62 14.54
C GLU A 246 0.89 -0.82 14.19
N LEU A 247 -0.40 -1.16 14.14
CA LEU A 247 -0.89 -2.50 13.83
C LEU A 247 -1.10 -2.70 12.32
N SER A 248 -1.02 -3.95 11.89
CA SER A 248 -1.40 -4.35 10.54
C SER A 248 -2.91 -4.20 10.30
N PRO A 249 -3.35 -4.06 9.03
CA PRO A 249 -4.76 -4.02 8.71
C PRO A 249 -5.57 -5.22 9.25
N PHE A 250 -4.97 -6.41 9.27
CA PHE A 250 -5.65 -7.63 9.72
C PHE A 250 -5.76 -7.72 11.24
N GLU A 251 -4.79 -7.19 11.99
CA GLU A 251 -4.91 -7.07 13.45
C GLU A 251 -6.06 -6.13 13.82
N ILE A 252 -6.17 -5.00 13.12
CA ILE A 252 -7.25 -4.03 13.38
C ILE A 252 -8.62 -4.63 13.03
N LEU A 253 -8.71 -5.38 11.93
CA LEU A 253 -9.91 -6.15 11.60
C LEU A 253 -10.26 -7.15 12.72
N ASP A 254 -9.27 -7.86 13.28
CA ASP A 254 -9.52 -8.81 14.38
C ASP A 254 -10.03 -8.11 15.64
N LEU A 255 -9.42 -6.96 15.99
CA LEU A 255 -9.85 -6.13 17.11
C LEU A 255 -11.24 -5.51 16.91
N SER A 256 -11.68 -5.32 15.66
CA SER A 256 -13.02 -4.82 15.35
C SER A 256 -14.14 -5.84 15.63
N ASP A 257 -13.79 -7.09 15.93
CA ASP A 257 -14.68 -8.25 16.08
C ASP A 257 -15.36 -8.74 14.79
N GLU A 258 -15.14 -8.08 13.65
CA GLU A 258 -15.80 -8.40 12.38
C GLU A 258 -15.27 -9.70 11.72
N ILE A 259 -14.07 -10.16 12.08
CA ILE A 259 -13.41 -11.34 11.48
C ILE A 259 -13.14 -12.49 12.44
N LYS A 260 -13.64 -12.45 13.68
CA LYS A 260 -13.25 -13.42 14.74
C LYS A 260 -13.37 -14.89 14.33
N ASN A 261 -14.27 -15.19 13.38
CA ASN A 261 -14.52 -16.52 12.83
C ASN A 261 -14.40 -16.56 11.29
N HIS A 262 -13.63 -15.66 10.68
CA HIS A 262 -13.44 -15.64 9.23
C HIS A 262 -12.08 -16.25 8.88
N SER A 263 -12.07 -17.51 8.43
CA SER A 263 -10.85 -18.31 8.22
C SER A 263 -9.83 -17.60 7.33
N THR A 264 -10.25 -16.99 6.21
CA THR A 264 -9.35 -16.28 5.28
C THR A 264 -8.65 -15.09 5.93
N SER A 265 -9.36 -14.35 6.78
CA SER A 265 -8.79 -13.18 7.44
C SER A 265 -7.83 -13.59 8.56
N LEU A 266 -8.20 -14.66 9.28
CA LEU A 266 -7.35 -15.27 10.29
C LEU A 266 -6.09 -15.88 9.66
N GLU A 267 -6.18 -16.47 8.45
CA GLU A 267 -5.00 -16.89 7.70
C GLU A 267 -4.10 -15.71 7.37
N LYS A 268 -4.63 -14.63 6.80
CA LYS A 268 -3.82 -13.44 6.47
C LYS A 268 -3.17 -12.81 7.71
N LEU A 269 -3.87 -12.81 8.86
CA LEU A 269 -3.31 -12.39 10.15
C LEU A 269 -2.21 -13.33 10.64
N ALA A 270 -2.43 -14.64 10.56
CA ALA A 270 -1.42 -15.63 10.95
C ALA A 270 -0.17 -15.57 10.06
N ASP A 271 -0.34 -15.38 8.74
CA ASP A 271 0.74 -15.18 7.79
C ASP A 271 1.54 -13.91 8.14
N PHE A 272 0.87 -12.82 8.52
CA PHE A 272 1.51 -11.60 9.02
C PHE A 272 2.36 -11.87 10.27
N TYR A 273 1.82 -12.58 11.27
CA TYR A 273 2.58 -12.94 12.47
C TYR A 273 3.78 -13.84 12.14
N ALA A 274 3.61 -14.85 11.28
CA ALA A 274 4.68 -15.75 10.87
C ALA A 274 5.83 -15.00 10.17
N LYS A 275 5.49 -14.07 9.27
CA LYS A 275 6.46 -13.20 8.59
C LYS A 275 7.29 -12.38 9.56
N ASN A 276 6.65 -11.81 10.58
CA ASN A 276 7.30 -11.00 11.61
C ASN A 276 7.91 -11.82 12.74
N GLN A 277 8.05 -13.15 12.55
CA GLN A 277 8.67 -14.07 13.51
C GLN A 277 7.93 -14.18 14.86
N LEU A 278 6.66 -13.79 14.89
CA LEU A 278 5.74 -13.93 16.03
C LEU A 278 5.09 -15.32 16.00
N ASN A 279 5.93 -16.36 16.10
CA ASN A 279 5.54 -17.74 15.79
C ASN A 279 4.36 -18.25 16.65
N GLN A 280 4.31 -17.88 17.93
CA GLN A 280 3.25 -18.35 18.82
C GLN A 280 1.89 -17.72 18.48
N ASP A 281 1.88 -16.43 18.14
CA ASP A 281 0.67 -15.72 17.71
C ASP A 281 0.19 -16.25 16.36
N ALA A 282 1.13 -16.52 15.44
CA ALA A 282 0.83 -17.18 14.17
C ALA A 282 0.19 -18.56 14.39
N ILE A 283 0.79 -19.43 15.22
CA ILE A 283 0.26 -20.77 15.53
C ILE A 283 -1.15 -20.67 16.14
N ASN A 284 -1.34 -19.79 17.12
CA ASN A 284 -2.65 -19.61 17.77
C ASN A 284 -3.70 -19.11 16.76
N THR A 285 -3.30 -18.21 15.86
CA THR A 285 -4.20 -17.64 14.85
C THR A 285 -4.53 -18.66 13.76
N TYR A 286 -3.59 -19.49 13.29
CA TYR A 286 -3.94 -20.60 12.39
C TYR A 286 -4.87 -21.61 13.05
N LYS A 287 -4.72 -21.89 14.35
CA LYS A 287 -5.67 -22.76 15.07
C LYS A 287 -7.07 -22.15 15.10
N ARG A 288 -7.17 -20.83 15.32
CA ARG A 288 -8.45 -20.10 15.19
C ARG A 288 -8.99 -20.21 13.77
N ALA A 289 -8.16 -20.04 12.74
CA ALA A 289 -8.55 -20.19 11.35
C ALA A 289 -9.09 -21.60 11.05
N ILE A 290 -8.42 -22.65 11.55
CA ILE A 290 -8.88 -24.04 11.44
C ILE A 290 -10.26 -24.24 12.09
N ASN A 291 -10.47 -23.68 13.29
CA ASN A 291 -11.75 -23.79 13.99
C ASN A 291 -12.87 -23.00 13.30
N ALA A 292 -12.52 -21.97 12.53
CA ALA A 292 -13.42 -21.15 11.76
C ALA A 292 -13.78 -21.73 10.38
N LEU A 293 -13.06 -22.75 9.90
CA LEU A 293 -13.38 -23.41 8.64
C LEU A 293 -14.69 -24.20 8.75
N ASP A 294 -15.49 -24.18 7.68
CA ASP A 294 -16.54 -25.19 7.51
C ASP A 294 -15.90 -26.59 7.46
N SER A 295 -16.52 -27.53 8.17
CA SER A 295 -16.18 -28.95 8.22
C SER A 295 -15.91 -29.60 6.85
N ASN A 296 -16.43 -29.02 5.77
CA ASN A 296 -16.30 -29.52 4.40
C ASN A 296 -15.06 -29.00 3.62
N ASN A 297 -14.13 -28.28 4.24
CA ASN A 297 -12.91 -27.79 3.57
C ASN A 297 -11.61 -28.46 4.11
N PRO A 298 -11.36 -29.74 3.76
CA PRO A 298 -10.20 -30.48 4.25
C PRO A 298 -8.87 -29.93 3.72
N THR A 299 -8.87 -29.29 2.56
CA THR A 299 -7.67 -28.75 1.90
C THR A 299 -7.09 -27.58 2.69
N ASP A 300 -7.93 -26.61 3.09
CA ASP A 300 -7.46 -25.45 3.87
C ASP A 300 -7.00 -25.87 5.26
N LYS A 301 -7.72 -26.79 5.91
CA LYS A 301 -7.32 -27.34 7.20
C LYS A 301 -5.95 -28.01 7.14
N ALA A 302 -5.70 -28.82 6.11
CA ALA A 302 -4.40 -29.45 5.90
C ALA A 302 -3.30 -28.42 5.62
N ARG A 303 -3.61 -27.37 4.83
CA ARG A 303 -2.69 -26.24 4.57
C ARG A 303 -2.31 -25.54 5.88
N TYR A 304 -3.28 -25.20 6.73
CA TYR A 304 -3.02 -24.50 8.00
C TYR A 304 -2.25 -25.38 8.98
N GLN A 305 -2.60 -26.67 9.07
CA GLN A 305 -1.86 -27.61 9.91
C GLN A 305 -0.41 -27.74 9.46
N LYS A 306 -0.16 -27.76 8.15
CA LYS A 306 1.19 -27.75 7.60
C LYS A 306 1.96 -26.48 8.01
N LYS A 307 1.35 -25.29 7.86
CA LYS A 307 1.95 -24.02 8.31
C LYS A 307 2.28 -24.04 9.81
N ILE A 308 1.37 -24.54 10.66
CA ILE A 308 1.61 -24.73 12.10
C ILE A 308 2.81 -25.65 12.35
N ASN A 309 2.86 -26.81 11.67
CA ASN A 309 3.94 -27.79 11.87
C ASN A 309 5.31 -27.20 11.53
N LEU A 310 5.38 -26.36 10.48
CA LEU A 310 6.61 -25.68 10.08
C LEU A 310 7.04 -24.58 11.07
N LEU A 311 6.10 -23.96 11.78
CA LEU A 311 6.42 -23.00 12.84
C LEU A 311 6.87 -23.70 14.14
N VAL A 312 6.30 -24.85 14.47
CA VAL A 312 6.67 -25.65 15.65
C VAL A 312 7.99 -26.38 15.45
N ASN A 313 8.17 -26.98 14.27
CA ASN A 313 9.35 -27.76 13.90
C ASN A 313 10.01 -27.13 12.65
N PRO A 314 10.70 -25.99 12.81
CA PRO A 314 11.29 -25.30 11.68
C PRO A 314 12.37 -26.15 11.03
N ILE A 315 12.37 -26.14 9.70
CA ILE A 315 13.35 -26.87 8.91
C ILE A 315 14.62 -26.03 8.87
N VAL A 316 15.67 -26.52 9.52
CA VAL A 316 16.97 -25.85 9.54
C VAL A 316 17.77 -26.25 8.30
N ILE A 317 18.18 -25.24 7.53
CA ILE A 317 19.04 -25.40 6.36
C ILE A 317 20.40 -24.80 6.71
N SER A 318 21.48 -25.54 6.42
CA SER A 318 22.82 -25.07 6.74
C SER A 318 23.19 -23.84 5.91
N LYS A 319 24.02 -22.95 6.48
CA LYS A 319 24.51 -21.75 5.77
C LYS A 319 25.17 -22.09 4.43
N GLN A 320 25.98 -23.14 4.39
CA GLN A 320 26.61 -23.62 3.16
C GLN A 320 25.57 -24.03 2.11
N GLN A 321 24.49 -24.70 2.54
CA GLN A 321 23.42 -25.11 1.65
C GLN A 321 22.61 -23.90 1.14
N GLN A 322 22.30 -22.93 2.01
CA GLN A 322 21.65 -21.67 1.59
C GLN A 322 22.51 -20.92 0.57
N GLN A 323 23.81 -20.77 0.81
CA GLN A 323 24.74 -20.14 -0.12
C GLN A 323 24.80 -20.89 -1.47
N SER A 324 24.64 -22.20 -1.48
CA SER A 324 24.57 -22.97 -2.73
C SER A 324 23.32 -22.65 -3.56
N TYR A 325 22.25 -22.17 -2.93
CA TYR A 325 21.00 -21.76 -3.56
C TYR A 325 20.98 -20.31 -4.04
N THR A 326 21.87 -19.44 -3.55
CA THR A 326 21.89 -18.03 -3.98
C THR A 326 22.46 -17.87 -5.39
N GLY A 327 21.87 -16.99 -6.19
CA GLY A 327 22.32 -16.68 -7.55
C GLY A 327 21.17 -16.18 -8.42
N GLU A 328 21.49 -15.86 -9.67
CA GLU A 328 20.51 -15.54 -10.70
C GLU A 328 19.97 -16.84 -11.32
N TYR A 329 18.66 -16.89 -11.52
CA TYR A 329 17.96 -18.01 -12.14
C TYR A 329 17.10 -17.49 -13.28
N SER A 330 17.30 -18.06 -14.46
CA SER A 330 16.66 -17.58 -15.68
C SER A 330 16.09 -18.71 -16.54
N SER A 331 15.07 -18.35 -17.30
CA SER A 331 14.43 -19.12 -18.36
C SER A 331 13.99 -18.15 -19.44
N GLU A 332 13.51 -18.65 -20.58
CA GLU A 332 12.99 -17.78 -21.66
C GLU A 332 11.85 -16.84 -21.22
N ARG A 333 11.12 -17.20 -20.15
CA ARG A 333 9.89 -16.52 -19.74
C ARG A 333 9.96 -15.87 -18.37
N LEU A 334 11.01 -16.14 -17.60
CA LEU A 334 11.10 -15.72 -16.20
C LEU A 334 12.55 -15.59 -15.77
N ASN A 335 12.87 -14.45 -15.17
CA ASN A 335 14.14 -14.16 -14.53
C ASN A 335 13.87 -13.82 -13.06
N LEU A 336 14.67 -14.36 -12.15
CA LEU A 336 14.61 -14.04 -10.74
C LEU A 336 15.97 -14.19 -10.07
N PHE A 337 16.11 -13.59 -8.90
CA PHE A 337 17.30 -13.70 -8.06
C PHE A 337 16.95 -14.40 -6.76
N ILE A 338 17.77 -15.38 -6.37
CA ILE A 338 17.76 -15.94 -5.03
C ILE A 338 18.88 -15.28 -4.24
N LEU A 339 18.50 -14.56 -3.19
CA LEU A 339 19.40 -13.77 -2.35
C LEU A 339 19.43 -14.36 -0.95
N LEU A 340 20.51 -14.11 -0.21
CA LEU A 340 20.54 -14.33 1.23
C LEU A 340 20.37 -12.97 1.90
N SER A 341 19.37 -12.85 2.75
CA SER A 341 19.15 -11.67 3.58
C SER A 341 20.35 -11.45 4.51
N GLU A 342 20.82 -10.20 4.57
CA GLU A 342 21.96 -9.82 5.41
C GLU A 342 21.58 -9.86 6.90
N ASP A 343 20.35 -9.49 7.24
CA ASP A 343 19.89 -9.29 8.61
C ASP A 343 19.54 -10.60 9.35
N ASP A 344 18.90 -11.54 8.65
CA ASP A 344 18.35 -12.75 9.27
C ASP A 344 18.80 -14.06 8.61
N HIS A 345 19.70 -13.97 7.62
CA HIS A 345 20.24 -15.10 6.87
C HIS A 345 19.16 -16.03 6.28
N ARG A 346 18.00 -15.48 5.93
CA ARG A 346 16.96 -16.22 5.19
C ARG A 346 17.14 -16.05 3.70
N LEU A 347 16.75 -17.08 2.95
CA LEU A 347 16.70 -16.97 1.50
C LEU A 347 15.54 -16.05 1.11
N GLN A 348 15.77 -15.23 0.11
CA GLN A 348 14.77 -14.36 -0.50
C GLN A 348 14.73 -14.58 -1.99
N VAL A 349 13.55 -14.46 -2.59
CA VAL A 349 13.38 -14.42 -4.04
C VAL A 349 13.02 -13.00 -4.47
N LYS A 350 13.74 -12.46 -5.44
CA LYS A 350 13.50 -11.14 -6.01
C LYS A 350 13.20 -11.26 -7.50
N LEU A 351 12.02 -10.80 -7.89
CA LEU A 351 11.62 -10.66 -9.29
C LEU A 351 11.99 -9.25 -9.79
N PRO A 352 12.33 -9.07 -11.08
CA PRO A 352 12.57 -7.76 -11.65
C PRO A 352 11.42 -6.79 -11.40
N GLY A 353 11.73 -5.60 -10.86
CA GLY A 353 10.73 -4.56 -10.56
C GLY A 353 9.77 -4.87 -9.42
N LYS A 354 10.02 -5.93 -8.63
CA LYS A 354 9.23 -6.30 -7.45
C LYS A 354 10.10 -6.30 -6.19
N PRO A 355 9.49 -6.10 -4.99
CA PRO A 355 10.19 -6.33 -3.73
C PRO A 355 10.64 -7.80 -3.63
N ALA A 356 11.63 -8.04 -2.77
CA ALA A 356 12.04 -9.40 -2.43
C ALA A 356 11.02 -10.06 -1.49
N PHE A 357 10.83 -11.36 -1.64
CA PHE A 357 9.96 -12.18 -0.79
C PHE A 357 10.79 -13.22 -0.04
N THR A 358 10.51 -13.40 1.25
CA THR A 358 11.21 -14.40 2.06
C THR A 358 10.75 -15.80 1.70
N LEU A 359 11.72 -16.70 1.51
CA LEU A 359 11.49 -18.12 1.25
C LEU A 359 11.51 -18.90 2.56
N HIS A 360 10.42 -19.60 2.82
CA HIS A 360 10.25 -20.45 3.99
C HIS A 360 10.49 -21.91 3.60
N PRO A 361 11.34 -22.65 4.32
CA PRO A 361 11.67 -24.02 3.97
C PRO A 361 10.48 -24.96 4.22
N ASP A 362 10.10 -25.71 3.20
CA ASP A 362 9.15 -26.84 3.25
C ASP A 362 9.88 -28.19 3.35
N SER A 363 11.11 -28.24 2.85
CA SER A 363 12.05 -29.35 3.00
C SER A 363 13.48 -28.79 2.89
N LYS A 364 14.49 -29.68 2.86
CA LYS A 364 15.89 -29.26 2.65
C LYS A 364 16.10 -28.53 1.32
N ASN A 365 15.30 -28.81 0.30
CA ASN A 365 15.47 -28.26 -1.05
C ASN A 365 14.20 -27.61 -1.60
N THR A 366 13.12 -27.59 -0.83
CA THR A 366 11.83 -27.04 -1.24
C THR A 366 11.45 -25.89 -0.32
N PHE A 367 10.90 -24.84 -0.90
CA PHE A 367 10.54 -23.60 -0.23
C PHE A 367 9.19 -23.08 -0.72
N PHE A 368 8.58 -22.21 0.05
CA PHE A 368 7.34 -21.51 -0.29
C PHE A 368 7.35 -20.07 0.23
N ILE A 369 6.41 -19.27 -0.23
CA ILE A 369 6.13 -17.92 0.28
C ILE A 369 4.82 -18.00 1.09
N TYR A 370 4.72 -17.38 2.27
CA TYR A 370 3.46 -17.44 3.03
C TYR A 370 2.34 -16.68 2.34
N GLU A 371 2.66 -15.52 1.78
CA GLU A 371 1.73 -14.55 1.20
C GLU A 371 1.27 -14.91 -0.22
N ALA A 372 1.86 -15.94 -0.82
CA ALA A 372 1.56 -16.35 -2.18
C ALA A 372 1.59 -17.87 -2.27
N ASP A 373 0.63 -18.47 -2.97
CA ASP A 373 0.64 -19.91 -3.24
C ASP A 373 1.69 -20.24 -4.32
N VAL A 374 2.96 -20.09 -3.92
CA VAL A 374 4.14 -20.20 -4.76
C VAL A 374 5.12 -21.13 -4.09
N LYS A 375 5.64 -22.09 -4.85
CA LYS A 375 6.57 -23.11 -4.39
C LYS A 375 7.84 -23.11 -5.23
N PHE A 376 8.98 -23.23 -4.58
CA PHE A 376 10.29 -23.29 -5.19
C PHE A 376 10.97 -24.60 -4.81
N GLU A 377 11.58 -25.29 -5.77
CA GLU A 377 12.34 -26.52 -5.54
C GLU A 377 13.71 -26.43 -6.21
N PHE A 378 14.75 -26.59 -5.41
CA PHE A 378 16.13 -26.67 -5.88
C PHE A 378 16.47 -28.12 -6.20
N VAL A 379 16.76 -28.39 -7.46
CA VAL A 379 17.12 -29.72 -7.97
C VAL A 379 18.60 -29.72 -8.31
N LYS A 380 19.38 -30.56 -7.63
CA LYS A 380 20.80 -30.74 -7.93
C LYS A 380 20.93 -31.37 -9.31
N GLN A 381 21.67 -30.74 -10.21
CA GLN A 381 21.87 -31.30 -11.54
C GLN A 381 22.97 -32.38 -11.51
N PRO A 382 22.79 -33.53 -12.18
CA PRO A 382 23.86 -34.49 -12.37
C PRO A 382 25.04 -33.82 -13.06
N ASN A 383 26.25 -33.98 -12.52
CA ASN A 383 27.52 -33.51 -13.08
C ASN A 383 27.71 -31.98 -13.16
N LEU A 384 26.83 -31.19 -12.55
CA LEU A 384 27.02 -29.74 -12.43
C LEU A 384 27.13 -29.33 -10.95
N PRO A 385 27.96 -28.32 -10.62
CA PRO A 385 28.05 -27.82 -9.25
C PRO A 385 26.83 -26.96 -8.86
N THR A 386 25.94 -26.67 -9.81
CA THR A 386 24.81 -25.78 -9.66
C THR A 386 23.48 -26.52 -9.49
N TYR A 387 22.50 -25.79 -8.95
CA TYR A 387 21.12 -26.25 -8.86
C TYR A 387 20.32 -25.69 -10.02
N LYS A 388 19.36 -26.48 -10.50
CA LYS A 388 18.21 -25.99 -11.24
C LYS A 388 17.14 -25.56 -10.25
N LEU A 389 16.37 -24.53 -10.58
CA LEU A 389 15.23 -24.09 -9.77
C LEU A 389 13.94 -24.40 -10.53
N ILE A 390 13.04 -25.14 -9.90
CA ILE A 390 11.67 -25.31 -10.34
C ILE A 390 10.81 -24.32 -9.54
N ALA A 391 10.16 -23.37 -10.20
CA ALA A 391 9.21 -22.46 -9.58
C ALA A 391 7.79 -22.81 -10.04
N ASN A 392 6.89 -23.09 -9.09
CA ASN A 392 5.47 -23.24 -9.35
C ASN A 392 4.77 -21.96 -8.88
N ILE A 393 4.40 -21.10 -9.83
CA ILE A 393 3.82 -19.78 -9.56
C ILE A 393 2.41 -19.77 -10.18
N PHE A 394 1.37 -19.60 -9.35
CA PHE A 394 -0.03 -19.59 -9.79
C PHE A 394 -0.41 -20.80 -10.67
N GLY A 395 0.05 -22.00 -10.27
CA GLY A 395 -0.18 -23.25 -10.99
C GLY A 395 0.66 -23.44 -12.25
N GLN A 396 1.48 -22.46 -12.65
CA GLN A 396 2.40 -22.60 -13.77
C GLN A 396 3.78 -23.03 -13.28
N ARG A 397 4.33 -24.06 -13.91
CA ARG A 397 5.67 -24.59 -13.63
C ARG A 397 6.71 -23.93 -14.53
N PHE A 398 7.74 -23.36 -13.93
CA PHE A 398 8.90 -22.78 -14.59
C PHE A 398 10.16 -23.54 -14.19
N GLU A 399 11.03 -23.77 -15.17
CA GLU A 399 12.28 -24.46 -14.99
C GLU A 399 13.42 -23.51 -15.33
N LEU A 400 14.16 -23.10 -14.31
CA LEU A 400 15.12 -22.01 -14.38
C LEU A 400 16.53 -22.57 -14.15
N ASN A 401 17.46 -22.20 -15.03
CA ASN A 401 18.85 -22.55 -14.88
C ASN A 401 19.57 -21.46 -14.08
N LYS A 402 20.47 -21.87 -13.20
CA LYS A 402 21.35 -20.94 -12.50
C LYS A 402 22.41 -20.43 -13.49
N SER A 403 22.55 -19.12 -13.59
CA SER A 403 23.56 -18.47 -14.43
C SER A 403 24.95 -18.48 -13.80
#